data_AF-A0A2V4E5G5-F1
#
_entry.id   AF-A0A2V4E5G5-F1
#
_cell.length_a   1.000
_cell.length_b   1.000
_cell.length_c   1.000
_cell.angle_alpha   90.00
_cell.angle_beta   90.00
_cell.angle_gamma   90.00
#
_symmetry.space_group_name_H-M   'P 1'
#
loop_
_entity.id
_entity.type
_entity.pdbx_description
1 polymer ?
#
loop_
_entity_poly.entity_id
_entity_poly.type
_entity_poly.pdbx_seq_one_letter_code
_entity_poly.pdbx_strand_id
1 'polypeptide(L)'
;MYFKDQTHFSYNFDDMYFKDHTYYNYYVNKPLEMIVNIGWLSSEHFYEMGDTEPEFIEKLTEIISNDDVYDYTCNTIRCNTPCNLCKESIFLPYINKKRNLPGRIPLGFCELLIPSQVTNQYYASPGLILHYIRDHYYKPPQEYIDSVMALDLTQPFNAQDCFDLLEKQNL
;
A
#
# COMPACT_ATOMS: atom_id res chain seq x y z
N MET A 1 -29.20 -42.65 0.59
CA MET A 1 -28.62 -41.62 1.49
C MET A 1 -27.19 -41.41 1.00
N TYR A 2 -26.83 -40.42 0.16
CA TYR A 2 -27.01 -38.96 0.26
C TYR A 2 -26.76 -38.50 1.70
N PHE A 3 -25.69 -37.77 2.02
CA PHE A 3 -25.03 -36.70 1.26
C PHE A 3 -23.49 -36.80 1.23
N LYS A 4 -22.94 -36.63 0.01
CA LYS A 4 -21.63 -36.04 -0.25
C LYS A 4 -21.69 -34.55 0.12
N ASP A 5 -20.50 -33.96 0.27
CA ASP A 5 -20.19 -32.52 0.17
C ASP A 5 -19.91 -31.81 1.51
N GLN A 6 -18.63 -31.75 1.87
CA GLN A 6 -18.02 -30.49 2.28
C GLN A 6 -16.79 -30.28 1.39
N THR A 7 -17.07 -29.87 0.16
CA THR A 7 -16.16 -29.06 -0.62
C THR A 7 -15.65 -27.96 0.31
N HIS A 8 -14.34 -27.98 0.56
CA HIS A 8 -13.64 -26.75 0.86
C HIS A 8 -13.98 -25.80 -0.28
N PHE A 9 -14.97 -24.94 -0.07
CA PHE A 9 -15.00 -23.65 -0.75
C PHE A 9 -13.76 -22.91 -0.24
N SER A 10 -12.59 -23.22 -0.82
CA SER A 10 -11.56 -22.21 -0.93
C SER A 10 -12.22 -21.10 -1.73
N TYR A 11 -12.78 -20.11 -1.04
CA TYR A 11 -12.89 -18.80 -1.62
C TYR A 11 -11.46 -18.50 -2.08
N ASN A 12 -11.24 -18.55 -3.40
CA ASN A 12 -10.14 -17.84 -4.01
C ASN A 12 -10.43 -16.39 -3.63
N PHE A 13 -9.87 -15.93 -2.51
CA PHE A 13 -9.53 -14.53 -2.40
C PHE A 13 -8.68 -14.30 -3.63
N ASP A 14 -9.22 -13.62 -4.63
CA ASP A 14 -8.45 -13.12 -5.75
C ASP A 14 -7.22 -12.45 -5.11
N ASP A 15 -6.05 -13.09 -5.26
CA ASP A 15 -4.83 -12.58 -4.66
C ASP A 15 -4.63 -11.19 -5.25
N MET A 16 -4.75 -10.17 -4.42
CA MET A 16 -4.70 -8.76 -4.80
C MET A 16 -3.27 -8.39 -5.19
N TYR A 17 -2.87 -8.87 -6.37
CA TYR A 17 -1.54 -8.80 -6.95
C TYR A 17 -1.56 -7.86 -8.15
N PHE A 18 -0.61 -6.93 -8.16
CA PHE A 18 -0.32 -6.09 -9.31
C PHE A 18 1.18 -5.96 -9.43
N LYS A 19 1.72 -6.33 -10.60
CA LYS A 19 3.16 -6.29 -10.81
C LYS A 19 3.67 -4.86 -10.68
N ASP A 20 4.80 -4.68 -10.00
CA ASP A 20 5.50 -3.39 -9.95
C ASP A 20 5.70 -2.83 -11.36
N HIS A 21 5.61 -1.50 -11.47
CA HIS A 21 5.74 -0.74 -12.72
C HIS A 21 4.66 -0.97 -13.77
N THR A 22 3.55 -1.61 -13.39
CA THR A 22 2.34 -1.64 -14.23
C THR A 22 1.40 -0.50 -13.89
N TYR A 23 0.57 -0.09 -14.84
CA TYR A 23 -0.45 0.92 -14.58
C TYR A 23 -1.53 0.39 -13.65
N TYR A 24 -1.95 1.26 -12.74
CA TYR A 24 -3.00 0.98 -11.78
C TYR A 24 -4.29 0.61 -12.49
N ASN A 25 -4.88 -0.53 -12.11
CA ASN A 25 -6.13 -1.01 -12.69
C ASN A 25 -7.06 -1.63 -11.64
N TYR A 26 -6.84 -1.32 -10.36
CA TYR A 26 -7.67 -1.81 -9.27
C TYR A 26 -8.96 -0.98 -9.16
N TYR A 27 -10.11 -1.66 -9.18
CA TYR A 27 -11.46 -1.07 -9.17
C TYR A 27 -11.82 -0.10 -10.31
N VAL A 28 -10.98 0.05 -11.34
CA VAL A 28 -11.22 0.96 -12.47
C VAL A 28 -11.53 0.19 -13.76
N ASN A 29 -12.36 0.77 -14.63
CA ASN A 29 -12.77 0.14 -15.89
C ASN A 29 -11.65 0.09 -16.94
N LYS A 30 -10.69 1.01 -16.85
CA LYS A 30 -9.50 1.10 -17.70
C LYS A 30 -8.31 1.49 -16.82
N PRO A 31 -7.09 1.01 -17.13
CA PRO A 31 -5.91 1.41 -16.37
C PRO A 31 -5.75 2.93 -16.29
N LEU A 32 -5.39 3.44 -15.11
CA LEU A 32 -5.01 4.82 -14.89
C LEU A 32 -3.51 4.97 -15.18
N GLU A 33 -3.15 5.39 -16.40
CA GLU A 33 -1.74 5.50 -16.83
C GLU A 33 -0.92 6.54 -16.02
N MET A 34 -1.61 7.43 -15.31
CA MET A 34 -1.04 8.40 -14.38
C MET A 34 -0.62 7.78 -13.03
N ILE A 35 -0.99 6.53 -12.77
CA ILE A 35 -0.73 5.84 -11.49
C ILE A 35 -0.04 4.50 -11.77
N VAL A 36 1.05 4.25 -11.07
CA VAL A 36 1.92 3.07 -11.23
C VAL A 36 1.89 2.21 -9.98
N ASN A 37 1.62 0.92 -10.12
CA ASN A 37 1.56 -0.02 -9.00
C ASN A 37 2.96 -0.30 -8.42
N ILE A 38 3.05 -0.35 -7.09
CA ILE A 38 4.23 -0.73 -6.32
C ILE A 38 3.80 -1.56 -5.09
N GLY A 39 4.43 -2.71 -4.86
CA GLY A 39 4.31 -3.47 -3.62
C GLY A 39 3.01 -4.27 -3.44
N TRP A 40 2.32 -4.60 -4.53
CA TRP A 40 1.12 -5.45 -4.50
C TRP A 40 1.49 -6.92 -4.65
N LEU A 41 1.92 -7.55 -3.56
CA LEU A 41 2.55 -8.87 -3.56
C LEU A 41 1.54 -10.03 -3.44
N SER A 42 1.96 -11.21 -3.89
CA SER A 42 1.28 -12.50 -3.71
C SER A 42 2.31 -13.61 -3.57
N SER A 43 1.95 -14.72 -2.90
CA SER A 43 2.81 -15.91 -2.74
C SER A 43 3.13 -16.58 -4.07
N GLU A 44 2.30 -16.38 -5.09
CA GLU A 44 2.43 -17.00 -6.41
C GLU A 44 3.36 -16.24 -7.36
N HIS A 45 3.88 -15.08 -6.95
CA HIS A 45 4.65 -14.18 -7.79
C HIS A 45 5.98 -13.78 -7.15
N PHE A 46 7.06 -13.82 -7.93
CA PHE A 46 8.37 -13.32 -7.51
C PHE A 46 8.35 -11.80 -7.31
N TYR A 47 9.11 -11.34 -6.32
CA TYR A 47 9.38 -9.94 -6.05
C TYR A 47 10.85 -9.74 -5.66
N GLU A 48 11.36 -8.52 -5.84
CA GLU A 48 12.73 -8.20 -5.43
C GLU A 48 12.82 -8.20 -3.90
N MET A 49 13.81 -8.91 -3.37
CA MET A 49 14.09 -8.96 -1.94
C MET A 49 15.42 -8.28 -1.62
N GLY A 50 15.50 -7.64 -0.47
CA GLY A 50 16.73 -7.05 0.03
C GLY A 50 16.51 -6.12 1.20
N ASP A 51 17.62 -5.66 1.77
CA ASP A 51 17.57 -4.69 2.84
C ASP A 51 17.05 -3.34 2.34
N THR A 52 16.35 -2.64 3.22
CA THR A 52 15.86 -1.29 3.00
C THR A 52 16.27 -0.41 4.16
N GLU A 53 16.71 0.81 3.86
CA GLU A 53 17.27 1.73 4.86
C GLU A 53 16.26 2.05 5.99
N PRO A 54 16.70 2.06 7.27
CA PRO A 54 15.82 2.33 8.40
C PRO A 54 15.09 3.68 8.31
N GLU A 55 15.74 4.73 7.81
CA GLU A 55 15.14 6.06 7.67
C GLU A 55 13.92 6.05 6.75
N PHE A 56 13.94 5.22 5.68
CA PHE A 56 12.79 5.07 4.79
C PHE A 56 11.63 4.35 5.49
N ILE A 57 11.92 3.29 6.25
CA ILE A 57 10.90 2.57 7.02
C ILE A 57 10.26 3.50 8.07
N GLU A 58 11.06 4.33 8.72
CA GLU A 58 10.58 5.33 9.67
C GLU A 58 9.69 6.37 9.00
N LYS A 59 10.11 6.92 7.86
CA LYS A 59 9.31 7.90 7.11
C LYS A 59 7.99 7.31 6.60
N LEU A 60 8.02 6.09 6.08
CA LEU A 60 6.83 5.38 5.62
C LEU A 60 5.87 5.07 6.78
N THR A 61 6.40 4.72 7.94
CA THR A 61 5.60 4.57 9.17
C THR A 61 4.92 5.88 9.57
N GLU A 62 5.63 7.01 9.48
CA GLU A 62 5.07 8.34 9.73
C GLU A 62 4.01 8.75 8.71
N ILE A 63 4.15 8.34 7.45
CA ILE A 63 3.13 8.60 6.43
C ILE A 63 1.83 7.82 6.73
N ILE A 64 1.94 6.54 7.08
CA ILE A 64 0.77 5.66 7.30
C ILE A 64 0.07 5.96 8.63
N SER A 65 0.81 6.37 9.66
CA SER A 65 0.28 6.49 11.03
C SER A 65 -0.28 7.87 11.40
N ASN A 66 -0.32 8.81 10.46
CA ASN A 66 -0.55 10.20 10.80
C ASN A 66 -2.00 10.67 10.61
N ASP A 67 -2.37 11.62 11.47
CA ASP A 67 -3.64 12.36 11.49
C ASP A 67 -3.34 13.87 11.43
N ASP A 68 -2.65 14.38 10.41
CA ASP A 68 -2.23 15.80 10.32
C ASP A 68 -2.64 16.46 9.00
N VAL A 69 -1.99 17.59 8.65
CA VAL A 69 -2.26 18.39 7.45
C VAL A 69 -2.05 17.64 6.12
N TYR A 70 -1.33 16.51 6.13
CA TYR A 70 -1.15 15.64 4.97
C TYR A 70 -1.89 14.32 5.17
N ASP A 71 -2.45 13.82 4.08
CA ASP A 71 -3.01 12.47 3.98
C ASP A 71 -2.58 11.87 2.64
N TYR A 72 -1.62 10.95 2.67
CA TYR A 72 -1.18 10.19 1.49
C TYR A 72 -1.99 8.89 1.30
N THR A 73 -3.02 8.66 2.12
CA THR A 73 -3.86 7.48 2.03
C THR A 73 -5.08 7.72 1.12
N CYS A 74 -5.45 6.71 0.33
CA CYS A 74 -6.66 6.70 -0.48
C CYS A 74 -7.31 5.31 -0.45
N ASN A 75 -8.52 5.21 -1.02
CA ASN A 75 -9.28 3.97 -1.11
C ASN A 75 -9.42 3.26 0.24
N THR A 76 -9.64 4.05 1.30
CA THR A 76 -9.72 3.54 2.66
C THR A 76 -10.96 2.67 2.84
N ILE A 77 -10.78 1.49 3.41
CA ILE A 77 -11.85 0.52 3.69
C ILE A 77 -12.03 0.37 5.22
N ARG A 78 -13.23 -0.08 5.62
CA ARG A 78 -13.58 -0.24 7.05
C ARG A 78 -13.04 -1.53 7.68
N CYS A 79 -12.52 -2.44 6.86
CA CYS A 79 -11.84 -3.65 7.28
C CYS A 79 -10.37 -3.58 6.85
N ASN A 80 -9.53 -4.47 7.37
CA ASN A 80 -8.19 -4.65 6.85
C ASN A 80 -8.10 -5.90 5.97
N THR A 81 -7.57 -5.73 4.76
CA THR A 81 -7.14 -6.83 3.91
C THR A 81 -5.96 -7.54 4.58
N PRO A 82 -6.00 -8.88 4.75
CA PRO A 82 -4.88 -9.62 5.31
C PRO A 82 -3.66 -9.54 4.37
N CYS A 83 -2.48 -9.77 4.94
CA CYS A 83 -1.25 -9.94 4.17
C CYS A 83 -1.40 -11.11 3.19
N ASN A 84 -1.12 -10.90 1.90
CA ASN A 84 -1.21 -11.96 0.89
C ASN A 84 -0.15 -13.05 1.04
N LEU A 85 0.88 -12.84 1.87
CA LEU A 85 1.98 -13.78 2.10
C LEU A 85 1.78 -14.58 3.41
N CYS A 86 1.48 -13.89 4.52
CA CYS A 86 1.17 -14.53 5.81
C CYS A 86 -0.25 -15.08 5.89
N LYS A 87 -1.18 -14.53 5.09
CA LYS A 87 -2.64 -14.74 5.21
C LYS A 87 -3.21 -14.30 6.57
N GLU A 88 -2.58 -13.31 7.20
CA GLU A 88 -2.96 -12.76 8.51
C GLU A 88 -3.25 -11.25 8.45
N SER A 89 -4.17 -10.81 9.30
CA SER A 89 -4.41 -9.39 9.57
C SER A 89 -3.25 -8.77 10.33
N ILE A 90 -2.65 -7.71 9.77
CA ILE A 90 -1.42 -7.14 10.31
C ILE A 90 -1.70 -5.91 11.19
N PHE A 91 -1.12 -5.91 12.38
CA PHE A 91 -1.10 -4.78 13.30
C PHE A 91 0.35 -4.50 13.72
N LEU A 92 0.97 -3.47 13.13
CA LEU A 92 2.36 -3.17 13.42
C LEU A 92 2.50 -2.33 14.68
N PRO A 93 3.40 -2.69 15.61
CA PRO A 93 3.76 -1.82 16.72
C PRO A 93 4.50 -0.59 16.20
N TYR A 94 4.18 0.57 16.77
CA TYR A 94 4.88 1.83 16.51
C TYR A 94 4.90 2.73 17.76
N ILE A 95 5.72 3.77 17.74
CA ILE A 95 5.70 4.84 18.74
C ILE A 95 4.97 6.04 18.14
N ASN A 96 3.85 6.42 18.74
CA ASN A 96 3.14 7.63 18.33
C ASN A 96 3.95 8.85 18.79
N LYS A 97 4.62 9.54 17.86
CA LYS A 97 5.49 10.69 18.15
C LYS A 97 4.74 11.83 18.85
N LYS A 98 3.47 12.09 18.49
CA LYS A 98 2.64 13.15 19.08
C LYS A 98 2.32 12.89 20.55
N ARG A 99 2.08 11.62 20.91
CA ARG A 99 1.67 11.21 22.26
C ARG A 99 2.80 10.62 23.10
N ASN A 100 3.96 10.35 22.49
CA ASN A 100 5.09 9.63 23.07
C ASN A 100 4.67 8.32 23.78
N LEU A 101 3.80 7.54 23.13
CA LEU A 101 3.23 6.29 23.66
C LEU A 101 3.27 5.19 22.62
N PRO A 102 3.40 3.91 23.02
CA PRO A 102 3.29 2.78 22.11
C PRO A 102 1.86 2.69 21.56
N GLY A 103 1.76 2.39 20.27
CA GLY A 103 0.50 2.17 19.57
C GLY A 103 0.59 0.97 18.63
N ARG A 104 -0.52 0.69 17.95
CA ARG A 104 -0.60 -0.28 16.85
C ARG A 104 -1.26 0.36 15.65
N ILE A 105 -0.66 0.18 14.48
CA ILE A 105 -1.20 0.62 13.20
C ILE A 105 -1.85 -0.62 12.56
N PRO A 106 -3.18 -0.66 12.36
CA PRO A 106 -3.75 -1.67 11.47
C PRO A 106 -3.20 -1.41 10.07
N LEU A 107 -2.69 -2.41 9.36
CA LEU A 107 -2.33 -2.27 7.94
C LEU A 107 -3.37 -2.96 7.06
N GLY A 108 -3.34 -2.66 5.75
CA GLY A 108 -4.26 -3.24 4.77
C GLY A 108 -5.65 -2.61 4.75
N PHE A 109 -5.82 -1.43 5.36
CA PHE A 109 -7.09 -0.69 5.34
C PHE A 109 -7.12 0.45 4.33
N CYS A 110 -6.01 0.71 3.63
CA CYS A 110 -5.86 1.80 2.68
C CYS A 110 -4.83 1.45 1.60
N GLU A 111 -4.79 2.30 0.59
CA GLU A 111 -3.68 2.45 -0.35
C GLU A 111 -2.92 3.73 -0.04
N LEU A 112 -1.68 3.80 -0.50
CA LEU A 112 -0.86 5.01 -0.50
C LEU A 112 -0.73 5.51 -1.93
N LEU A 113 -0.88 6.81 -2.11
CA LEU A 113 -0.65 7.49 -3.38
C LEU A 113 0.50 8.48 -3.22
N ILE A 114 1.66 8.16 -3.78
CA ILE A 114 2.91 8.92 -3.63
C ILE A 114 3.25 9.63 -4.95
N PRO A 115 3.38 10.97 -5.00
CA PRO A 115 3.80 11.66 -6.20
C PRO A 115 5.24 11.28 -6.59
N SER A 116 5.47 10.97 -7.87
CA SER A 116 6.81 10.72 -8.39
C SER A 116 7.63 12.01 -8.40
N GLN A 117 8.92 11.90 -8.08
CA GLN A 117 9.88 13.01 -8.24
C GLN A 117 10.46 13.10 -9.65
N VAL A 118 10.30 12.05 -10.45
CA VAL A 118 10.95 11.91 -11.76
C VAL A 118 9.96 12.16 -12.89
N THR A 119 8.71 11.72 -12.70
CA THR A 119 7.65 11.85 -13.71
C THR A 119 6.47 12.62 -13.12
N ASN A 120 5.51 12.99 -13.97
CA ASN A 120 4.24 13.57 -13.52
C ASN A 120 3.22 12.50 -13.09
N GLN A 121 3.67 11.30 -12.71
CA GLN A 121 2.82 10.19 -12.29
C GLN A 121 2.83 10.04 -10.77
N TYR A 122 1.97 9.15 -10.28
CA TYR A 122 1.91 8.73 -8.89
C TYR A 122 2.27 7.25 -8.78
N TYR A 123 2.76 6.84 -7.63
CA TYR A 123 2.90 5.45 -7.24
C TYR A 123 1.78 5.05 -6.29
N ALA A 124 1.06 3.98 -6.61
CA ALA A 124 0.05 3.38 -5.76
C ALA A 124 0.59 2.10 -5.13
N SER A 125 0.53 2.02 -3.80
CA SER A 125 0.93 0.84 -3.03
C SER A 125 -0.09 0.50 -1.96
N PRO A 126 -0.30 -0.77 -1.59
CA PRO A 126 -1.17 -1.09 -0.46
C PRO A 126 -0.53 -0.59 0.83
N GLY A 127 -1.33 -0.21 1.84
CA GLY A 127 -0.79 0.11 3.18
C GLY A 127 0.00 -1.05 3.81
N LEU A 128 -0.18 -2.28 3.30
CA LEU A 128 0.62 -3.46 3.65
C LEU A 128 2.09 -3.37 3.21
N ILE A 129 2.48 -2.44 2.34
CA ILE A 129 3.86 -2.29 1.85
C ILE A 129 4.87 -2.19 3.01
N LEU A 130 4.52 -1.52 4.11
CA LEU A 130 5.37 -1.42 5.30
C LEU A 130 5.66 -2.79 5.94
N HIS A 131 4.66 -3.67 5.98
CA HIS A 131 4.83 -5.05 6.46
C HIS A 131 5.61 -5.89 5.45
N TYR A 132 5.35 -5.74 4.15
CA TYR A 132 6.10 -6.44 3.11
C TYR A 132 7.60 -6.11 3.16
N ILE A 133 7.97 -4.85 3.39
CA ILE A 133 9.37 -4.46 3.55
C ILE A 133 9.97 -5.10 4.81
N ARG A 134 9.30 -4.95 5.96
CA ARG A 134 9.86 -5.33 7.27
C ARG A 134 9.96 -6.84 7.48
N ASP A 135 8.92 -7.56 7.13
CA ASP A 135 8.74 -8.95 7.56
C ASP A 135 8.88 -9.93 6.37
N HIS A 136 8.78 -9.42 5.14
CA HIS A 136 8.97 -10.20 3.91
C HIS A 136 10.16 -9.74 3.08
N TYR A 137 10.97 -8.80 3.58
CA TYR A 137 12.17 -8.27 2.91
C TYR A 137 11.91 -7.79 1.48
N TYR A 138 10.68 -7.40 1.16
CA TYR A 138 10.39 -6.79 -0.13
C TYR A 138 11.19 -5.51 -0.25
N LYS A 139 11.96 -5.39 -1.33
CA LYS A 139 12.74 -4.22 -1.63
C LYS A 139 12.00 -3.39 -2.68
N PRO A 140 11.41 -2.25 -2.31
CA PRO A 140 10.70 -1.41 -3.27
C PRO A 140 11.67 -0.86 -4.34
N PRO A 141 11.17 -0.54 -5.55
CA PRO A 141 11.96 0.16 -6.55
C PRO A 141 12.56 1.47 -6.02
N GLN A 142 13.79 1.77 -6.42
CA GLN A 142 14.54 2.90 -5.87
C GLN A 142 13.81 4.24 -6.08
N GLU A 143 13.18 4.43 -7.23
CA GLU A 143 12.40 5.63 -7.54
C GLU A 143 11.20 5.84 -6.63
N TYR A 144 10.62 4.77 -6.10
CA TYR A 144 9.56 4.84 -5.09
C TYR A 144 10.15 5.28 -3.75
N ILE A 145 11.28 4.69 -3.34
CA ILE A 145 12.01 5.06 -2.12
C ILE A 145 12.36 6.55 -2.18
N ASP A 146 12.99 6.99 -3.28
CA ASP A 146 13.40 8.38 -3.48
C ASP A 146 12.19 9.33 -3.42
N SER A 147 11.05 8.92 -3.99
CA SER A 147 9.84 9.73 -3.99
C SER A 147 9.23 9.88 -2.61
N VAL A 148 9.15 8.81 -1.83
CA VAL A 148 8.76 8.87 -0.41
C VAL A 148 9.73 9.75 0.38
N MET A 149 11.04 9.58 0.17
CA MET A 149 12.07 10.33 0.89
C MET A 149 12.08 11.82 0.55
N ALA A 150 11.61 12.22 -0.63
CA ALA A 150 11.49 13.62 -1.03
C ALA A 150 10.23 14.34 -0.51
N LEU A 151 9.22 13.62 -0.01
CA LEU A 151 7.99 14.25 0.48
C LEU A 151 8.26 15.27 1.59
N ASP A 152 7.70 16.47 1.43
CA ASP A 152 7.62 17.48 2.48
C ASP A 152 6.34 17.26 3.28
N LEU A 153 6.49 16.65 4.46
CA LEU A 153 5.39 16.33 5.39
C LEU A 153 4.86 17.58 6.13
N THR A 154 5.31 18.78 5.78
CA THR A 154 4.75 20.04 6.29
C THR A 154 3.74 20.68 5.35
N GLN A 155 3.65 20.20 4.10
CA GLN A 155 2.70 20.71 3.12
C GLN A 155 1.40 19.92 3.14
N PRO A 156 0.25 20.58 2.94
CA PRO A 156 -1.02 19.88 2.81
C PRO A 156 -1.04 19.05 1.52
N PHE A 157 -1.52 17.81 1.66
CA PHE A 157 -1.71 16.88 0.55
C PHE A 157 -2.91 16.00 0.86
N ASN A 158 -3.70 15.66 -0.16
CA ASN A 158 -4.83 14.75 -0.02
C ASN A 158 -4.81 13.75 -1.19
N ALA A 159 -4.38 12.52 -0.90
CA ALA A 159 -4.28 11.44 -1.87
C ALA A 159 -5.64 11.07 -2.45
N GLN A 160 -6.72 11.08 -1.65
CA GLN A 160 -8.06 10.76 -2.14
C GLN A 160 -8.55 11.77 -3.17
N ASP A 161 -8.37 13.07 -2.94
CA ASP A 161 -8.72 14.12 -3.91
C ASP A 161 -7.93 13.96 -5.21
N CYS A 162 -6.62 13.67 -5.12
CA CYS A 162 -5.79 13.40 -6.29
C CYS A 162 -6.28 12.17 -7.06
N PHE A 163 -6.56 11.06 -6.36
CA PHE A 163 -7.06 9.84 -6.97
C PHE A 163 -8.39 10.08 -7.71
N ASP A 164 -9.37 10.71 -7.04
CA ASP A 164 -10.68 11.02 -7.59
C ASP A 164 -10.59 11.89 -8.85
N LEU A 165 -9.66 12.85 -8.88
CA LEU A 165 -9.43 13.70 -10.05
C LEU A 165 -8.88 12.91 -11.24
N LEU A 166 -7.92 12.03 -10.99
CA LEU A 166 -7.31 11.18 -12.03
C LEU A 166 -8.31 10.16 -12.56
N GLU A 167 -9.12 9.55 -11.69
CA GLU A 167 -10.17 8.63 -12.10
C GLU A 167 -11.20 9.32 -12.99
N LYS A 168 -11.69 10.50 -12.60
CA LYS A 168 -12.66 11.29 -13.40
C LYS A 168 -12.13 11.69 -14.77
N GLN A 169 -10.83 11.94 -14.90
CA GLN A 169 -10.20 12.29 -16.18
C GLN A 169 -10.04 11.08 -17.12
N ASN A 170 -10.12 9.85 -16.58
CA ASN A 170 -9.95 8.60 -17.32
C ASN A 170 -11.29 7.94 -17.75
N LEU A 171 -12.42 8.54 -17.35
CA LEU A 171 -13.79 8.15 -17.75
C LEU A 171 -14.14 8.72 -19.13
#